data_AF-A0A821UGF7-F1
#
_entry.id   AF-A0A821UGF7-F1
#
_cell.length_a   1.000
_cell.length_b   1.000
_cell.length_c   1.000
_cell.angle_alpha   90.00
_cell.angle_beta   90.00
_cell.angle_gamma   90.00
#
_symmetry.space_group_name_H-M   'P 1'
#
loop_
_entity.id
_entity.type
_entity.pdbx_description
1 polymer ?
#
loop_
_entity_poly.entity_id
_entity_poly.type
_entity_poly.pdbx_seq_one_letter_code
_entity_poly.pdbx_strand_id
1 'polypeptide(L)'
;MEPTTELYLEFLNIVLPYFVDLNKEMLSESPKLYLLYEKIFVTYKTILECFMMPEYLELTEQEKSDIQVHDKAEALETKILVLDFEKTENHLLLEDIYLGGNVAALIIKNRSSIHPDKTS
;
A
#
# COMPACT_ATOMS: atom_id res chain seq x y z
N MET A 1 7.07 25.32 0.29
CA MET A 1 7.53 23.94 0.57
C MET A 1 7.64 23.25 -0.77
N GLU A 2 8.65 22.42 -1.01
CA GLU A 2 8.73 21.67 -2.27
C GLU A 2 7.53 20.72 -2.37
N PRO A 3 6.87 20.61 -3.53
CA PRO A 3 5.74 19.70 -3.74
C PRO A 3 6.01 18.29 -3.21
N THR A 4 7.18 17.73 -3.51
CA THR A 4 7.61 16.39 -3.06
C THR A 4 7.69 16.25 -1.54
N THR A 5 7.98 17.33 -0.82
CA THR A 5 8.00 17.33 0.65
C THR A 5 6.59 17.27 1.21
N GLU A 6 5.64 18.00 0.63
CA GLU A 6 4.22 17.95 1.01
C GLU A 6 3.65 16.55 0.77
N LEU A 7 3.98 15.93 -0.37
CA LEU A 7 3.63 14.54 -0.68
C LEU A 7 4.13 13.55 0.39
N TYR A 8 5.40 13.67 0.74
CA TYR A 8 6.03 12.80 1.73
C TYR A 8 5.40 12.97 3.12
N LEU A 9 5.05 14.20 3.51
CA LEU A 9 4.42 14.47 4.80
C LEU A 9 2.98 13.96 4.87
N GLU A 10 2.19 14.08 3.79
CA GLU A 10 0.84 13.48 3.70
C GLU A 10 0.91 11.96 3.80
N PHE A 11 1.85 11.32 3.08
CA PHE A 11 2.10 9.88 3.23
C PHE A 11 2.45 9.49 4.67
N LEU A 12 3.37 10.23 5.31
CA LEU A 12 3.74 9.97 6.70
C LEU A 12 2.54 10.16 7.65
N ASN A 13 1.69 11.15 7.45
CA ASN A 13 0.50 11.34 8.27
C ASN A 13 -0.45 10.14 8.20
N ILE A 14 -0.55 9.50 7.04
CA ILE A 14 -1.36 8.28 6.84
C ILE A 14 -0.69 7.09 7.51
N VAL A 15 0.61 6.90 7.33
CA VAL A 15 1.29 5.65 7.68
C VAL A 15 1.82 5.59 9.11
N LEU A 16 2.24 6.72 9.68
CA LEU A 16 2.81 6.78 11.04
C LEU A 16 1.89 6.21 12.14
N PRO A 17 0.56 6.44 12.13
CA PRO A 17 -0.33 5.86 13.13
C PRO A 17 -0.24 4.33 13.20
N TYR A 18 -0.11 3.64 12.07
CA TYR A 18 0.01 2.17 12.05
C TYR A 18 1.31 1.72 12.75
N PHE A 19 2.42 2.40 12.51
CA PHE A 19 3.69 2.09 13.19
C PHE A 19 3.67 2.41 14.68
N VAL A 20 2.95 3.46 15.09
CA VAL A 20 2.77 3.79 16.51
C VAL A 20 2.02 2.66 17.22
N ASP A 21 0.97 2.12 16.60
CA ASP A 21 0.19 1.03 17.19
C ASP A 21 0.95 -0.29 17.20
N LEU A 22 1.68 -0.62 16.13
CA LEU A 22 2.59 -1.77 16.12
C LEU A 22 3.65 -1.69 17.22
N ASN A 23 4.27 -0.52 17.39
CA ASN A 23 5.31 -0.33 18.40
C ASN A 23 4.77 -0.52 19.83
N LYS A 24 3.54 -0.07 20.12
CA LYS A 24 2.90 -0.33 21.43
C LYS A 24 2.74 -1.82 21.71
N GLU A 25 2.36 -2.60 20.69
CA GLU A 25 2.16 -4.04 20.81
C GLU A 25 3.49 -4.79 21.00
N MET A 26 4.53 -4.38 20.28
CA MET A 26 5.89 -4.91 20.43
C MET A 26 6.48 -4.67 21.82
N LEU A 27 6.08 -3.57 22.48
CA LEU A 27 6.51 -3.21 23.82
C LEU A 27 5.63 -3.81 24.94
N SER A 28 4.65 -4.66 24.60
CA SER A 28 3.78 -5.26 25.61
C SER A 28 4.53 -6.30 26.46
N GLU A 29 4.20 -6.36 27.75
CA GLU A 29 4.85 -7.27 28.72
C GLU A 29 4.58 -8.75 28.45
N SER A 30 3.56 -9.06 27.66
CA SER A 30 3.20 -10.43 27.26
C SER A 30 3.52 -10.65 25.77
N PRO A 31 4.40 -11.59 25.40
CA PRO A 31 4.70 -11.84 24.00
C PRO A 31 3.47 -12.42 23.29
N LYS A 32 2.94 -11.68 22.32
CA LYS A 32 1.78 -12.06 21.49
C LYS A 32 2.21 -12.21 20.04
N LEU A 33 3.21 -13.06 19.77
CA LEU A 33 3.87 -13.14 18.45
C LEU A 33 2.89 -13.40 17.29
N TYR A 34 1.92 -14.30 17.49
CA TYR A 34 0.89 -14.59 16.48
C TYR A 34 0.04 -13.34 16.14
N LEU A 35 -0.40 -12.59 17.17
CA LEU A 35 -1.16 -11.36 16.97
C LEU A 35 -0.31 -10.25 16.38
N LEU A 36 0.97 -10.18 16.77
CA LEU A 36 1.92 -9.22 16.23
C LEU A 36 2.16 -9.48 14.73
N TYR A 37 2.35 -10.74 14.35
CA TYR A 37 2.51 -11.14 12.96
C TYR A 37 1.30 -10.73 12.11
N GLU A 38 0.09 -11.07 12.57
CA GLU A 38 -1.15 -10.69 11.88
C GLU A 38 -1.25 -9.17 11.72
N LYS A 39 -0.96 -8.40 12.78
CA LYS A 39 -0.98 -6.92 12.73
C LYS A 39 0.08 -6.34 11.78
N ILE A 40 1.28 -6.92 11.74
CA ILE A 40 2.34 -6.51 10.81
C ILE A 40 1.89 -6.75 9.38
N PHE A 41 1.36 -7.93 9.09
CA PHE A 41 0.88 -8.28 7.76
C PHE A 41 -0.26 -7.37 7.30
N VAL A 42 -1.25 -7.12 8.17
CA VAL A 42 -2.35 -6.19 7.89
C VAL A 42 -1.82 -4.78 7.62
N THR A 43 -0.92 -4.27 8.46
CA THR A 43 -0.31 -2.95 8.26
C THR A 43 0.43 -2.86 6.93
N TYR A 44 1.20 -3.90 6.61
CA TYR A 44 1.94 -4.00 5.36
C TYR A 44 0.99 -3.98 4.15
N LYS A 45 -0.06 -4.80 4.16
CA LYS A 45 -1.09 -4.82 3.14
C LYS A 45 -1.77 -3.45 2.99
N THR A 46 -2.14 -2.79 4.08
CA THR A 46 -2.77 -1.46 4.06
C THR A 46 -1.87 -0.39 3.44
N ILE A 47 -0.56 -0.45 3.68
CA ILE A 47 0.39 0.46 3.00
C ILE A 47 0.42 0.16 1.49
N LEU A 48 0.44 -1.11 1.10
CA LEU A 48 0.43 -1.50 -0.31
C LEU A 48 -0.87 -1.09 -1.02
N GLU A 49 -2.02 -1.10 -0.34
CA GLU A 49 -3.31 -0.66 -0.90
C GLU A 49 -3.29 0.81 -1.36
N CYS A 50 -2.38 1.63 -0.85
CA CYS A 50 -2.21 3.00 -1.30
C CYS A 50 -1.56 3.11 -2.70
N PHE A 51 -0.88 2.06 -3.17
CA PHE A 51 -0.02 2.10 -4.37
C PHE A 51 -0.24 0.96 -5.36
N MET A 52 -0.70 -0.21 -4.92
CA MET A 52 -0.84 -1.42 -5.73
C MET A 52 -2.29 -1.66 -6.11
N MET A 53 -2.53 -2.21 -7.29
CA MET A 53 -3.90 -2.54 -7.69
C MET A 53 -4.48 -3.69 -6.84
N PRO A 54 -5.79 -3.67 -6.53
CA PRO A 54 -6.41 -4.64 -5.63
C PRO A 54 -6.27 -6.11 -6.08
N GLU A 55 -6.18 -6.38 -7.39
CA GLU A 55 -6.11 -7.75 -7.91
C GLU A 55 -4.83 -8.49 -7.47
N TYR A 56 -3.81 -7.74 -7.09
CA TYR A 56 -2.54 -8.26 -6.57
C TYR A 56 -2.53 -8.41 -5.05
N LEU A 57 -3.45 -7.72 -4.35
CA LEU A 57 -3.57 -7.71 -2.89
C LEU A 57 -4.76 -8.52 -2.37
N GLU A 58 -5.54 -9.12 -3.25
CA GLU A 58 -6.69 -9.95 -2.91
C GLU A 58 -6.66 -11.29 -3.65
N LEU A 59 -7.23 -12.32 -3.04
CA LEU A 59 -7.51 -13.56 -3.76
C LEU A 59 -8.71 -13.34 -4.69
N THR A 60 -8.60 -13.80 -5.92
CA THR A 60 -9.71 -13.91 -6.86
C THR A 60 -10.76 -14.89 -6.34
N GLU A 61 -11.99 -14.79 -6.85
CA GLU A 61 -13.06 -15.73 -6.49
C GLU A 61 -12.71 -17.18 -6.86
N GLN A 62 -11.91 -17.37 -7.91
CA GLN A 62 -11.39 -18.68 -8.29
C GLN A 62 -10.40 -19.21 -7.24
N GLU A 63 -9.39 -18.41 -6.87
CA GLU A 63 -8.43 -18.78 -5.81
C GLU A 63 -9.14 -19.07 -4.48
N LYS A 64 -10.17 -18.30 -4.13
CA LYS A 64 -10.99 -18.53 -2.92
C LYS A 64 -11.78 -19.83 -2.96
N SER A 65 -12.12 -20.33 -4.13
CA SER A 65 -12.92 -21.56 -4.32
C SER A 65 -12.05 -22.82 -4.30
N ASP A 66 -10.80 -22.69 -4.78
CA ASP A 66 -9.85 -23.81 -4.88
C ASP A 66 -9.11 -24.09 -3.55
N ILE A 67 -9.17 -23.16 -2.60
CA ILE A 67 -8.41 -23.19 -1.33
C ILE A 67 -9.35 -23.42 -0.14
N GLN A 68 -8.97 -24.32 0.79
CA GLN A 68 -9.71 -24.49 2.04
C GLN A 68 -9.68 -23.22 2.88
N VAL A 69 -10.74 -22.95 3.66
CA VAL A 69 -10.91 -21.69 4.41
C VAL A 69 -9.71 -21.36 5.31
N HIS A 70 -9.08 -22.37 5.92
CA HIS A 70 -7.92 -22.18 6.80
C HIS A 70 -6.63 -21.81 6.07
N ASP A 71 -6.52 -22.11 4.77
CA ASP A 71 -5.31 -21.91 3.98
C ASP A 71 -5.34 -20.58 3.20
N LYS A 72 -6.48 -19.87 3.20
CA LYS A 72 -6.66 -18.61 2.46
C LYS A 72 -5.74 -17.50 2.93
N ALA A 73 -5.48 -17.42 4.25
CA ALA A 73 -4.59 -16.41 4.81
C ALA A 73 -3.15 -16.62 4.35
N GLU A 74 -2.67 -17.87 4.40
CA GLU A 74 -1.31 -18.24 3.95
C GLU A 74 -1.14 -18.06 2.43
N ALA A 75 -2.17 -18.40 1.65
CA ALA A 75 -2.15 -18.20 0.21
C ALA A 75 -2.11 -16.72 -0.18
N LEU A 76 -2.91 -15.88 0.50
CA LEU A 76 -2.90 -14.44 0.29
C LEU A 76 -1.55 -13.84 0.68
N GLU A 77 -1.00 -14.26 1.81
CA GLU A 77 0.31 -13.81 2.25
C GLU A 77 1.41 -14.17 1.26
N THR A 78 1.42 -15.42 0.80
CA THR A 78 2.38 -15.87 -0.22
C THR A 78 2.25 -15.04 -1.49
N LYS A 79 1.02 -14.79 -1.96
CA LYS A 79 0.75 -13.95 -3.14
C LYS A 79 1.32 -12.54 -3.00
N ILE A 80 1.15 -11.91 -1.85
CA ILE A 80 1.64 -10.56 -1.59
C ILE A 80 3.17 -10.54 -1.41
N LEU A 81 3.76 -11.51 -0.72
CA LEU A 81 5.20 -11.55 -0.45
C LEU A 81 6.06 -11.83 -1.69
N VAL A 82 5.51 -12.52 -2.70
CA VAL A 82 6.20 -12.76 -3.98
C VAL A 82 5.95 -11.67 -5.02
N LEU A 83 5.15 -10.66 -4.67
CA LEU A 83 4.84 -9.55 -5.57
C LEU A 83 6.11 -8.75 -5.88
N ASP A 84 6.30 -8.45 -7.15
CA ASP A 84 7.39 -7.59 -7.61
C ASP A 84 6.90 -6.13 -7.61
N PHE A 85 7.39 -5.33 -6.67
CA PHE A 85 7.05 -3.91 -6.50
C PHE A 85 7.79 -2.98 -7.47
N GLU A 86 8.76 -3.49 -8.23
CA GLU A 86 9.45 -2.70 -9.26
C GLU A 86 8.66 -2.70 -10.57
N LYS A 87 7.69 -3.61 -10.70
CA LYS A 87 6.79 -3.68 -11.85
C LYS A 87 5.72 -2.60 -11.76
N THR A 88 5.95 -1.51 -12.48
CA THR A 88 5.02 -0.39 -12.60
C THR A 88 3.64 -0.78 -13.12
N GLU A 89 3.53 -1.88 -13.86
CA GLU A 89 2.26 -2.45 -14.33
C GLU A 89 1.37 -2.98 -13.22
N ASN A 90 1.89 -3.17 -12.00
CA ASN A 90 1.12 -3.63 -10.83
C ASN A 90 0.62 -2.44 -9.97
N HIS A 91 1.06 -1.22 -10.28
CA HIS A 91 0.74 -0.02 -9.51
C HIS A 91 -0.60 0.58 -9.94
N LEU A 92 -1.27 1.22 -8.99
CA LEU A 92 -2.41 2.09 -9.26
C LEU A 92 -2.02 3.19 -10.24
N LEU A 93 -3.00 3.62 -11.03
CA LEU A 93 -2.86 4.86 -11.79
C LEU A 93 -2.63 6.02 -10.82
N LEU A 94 -1.91 7.03 -11.28
CA LEU A 94 -1.54 8.18 -10.45
C LEU A 94 -2.75 8.87 -9.80
N GLU A 95 -3.88 8.89 -10.51
CA GLU A 95 -5.16 9.43 -10.05
C GLU A 95 -5.84 8.61 -8.94
N ASP A 96 -5.53 7.32 -8.87
CA ASP A 96 -6.12 6.37 -7.92
C ASP A 96 -5.21 6.10 -6.71
N ILE A 97 -3.95 6.55 -6.74
CA ILE A 97 -3.03 6.46 -5.60
C ILE A 97 -3.63 7.20 -4.40
N TYR A 98 -3.98 6.43 -3.37
CA TYR A 98 -4.63 6.94 -2.17
C TYR A 98 -3.61 7.56 -1.21
N LEU A 99 -3.13 8.75 -1.58
CA LEU A 99 -2.29 9.63 -0.75
C LEU A 99 -3.00 10.94 -0.39
N GLY A 100 -4.33 10.97 -0.55
CA GLY A 100 -5.14 12.19 -0.52
C GLY A 100 -5.17 12.87 -1.90
N GLY A 101 -6.36 13.29 -2.37
CA GLY A 101 -6.55 13.84 -3.74
C GLY A 101 -5.65 15.04 -4.09
N ASN A 102 -5.08 15.71 -3.09
CA ASN A 102 -4.09 16.77 -3.27
C ASN A 102 -2.78 16.25 -3.90
N VAL A 103 -2.37 15.02 -3.61
CA VAL A 103 -1.13 14.39 -4.07
C VAL A 103 -1.18 14.07 -5.57
N ALA A 104 -2.24 13.41 -6.03
CA ALA A 104 -2.46 13.14 -7.44
C ALA A 104 -2.50 14.45 -8.26
N ALA A 105 -3.23 15.45 -7.77
CA ALA A 105 -3.33 16.76 -8.41
C ALA A 105 -1.96 17.48 -8.51
N LEU A 106 -1.12 17.38 -7.49
CA LEU A 106 0.21 18.00 -7.44
C LEU A 106 1.20 17.35 -8.42
N ILE A 107 1.20 16.02 -8.52
CA ILE A 107 2.05 15.28 -9.46
C ILE A 107 1.63 15.55 -10.92
N ILE A 108 0.32 15.59 -11.19
CA ILE A 108 -0.22 15.94 -12.52
C ILE A 108 0.21 17.37 -12.91
N LYS A 109 0.10 18.33 -11.97
CA LYS A 109 0.50 19.73 -12.18
C LYS A 109 2.00 19.87 -12.46
N ASN A 110 2.85 19.12 -11.78
CA ASN A 110 4.29 19.16 -12.01
C ASN A 110 4.72 18.43 -13.29
N ARG A 111 4.06 17.33 -13.69
CA ARG A 111 4.31 16.68 -14.99
C ARG A 111 3.95 17.57 -16.18
N SER A 112 2.81 18.25 -16.13
CA SER A 112 2.38 19.20 -17.18
C SER A 112 3.28 20.43 -17.29
N SER A 113 4.00 20.76 -16.22
CA SER A 113 5.02 21.83 -16.21
C SER A 113 6.36 21.40 -16.85
N ILE A 114 6.60 20.09 -17.04
CA ILE A 114 7.86 19.54 -17.58
C ILE A 114 7.76 19.24 -19.10
N HIS A 115 6.57 19.15 -19.68
CA HIS A 115 6.36 19.00 -21.14
C HIS A 115 5.34 20.04 -21.67
N PRO A 116 5.77 21.30 -21.91
CA PRO A 116 4.87 22.33 -22.42
C PRO A 116 4.54 22.19 -23.92
N ASP A 117 5.28 21.39 -24.70
CA ASP A 117 5.11 21.33 -26.16
C ASP A 117 4.96 19.91 -26.69
N LYS A 118 3.71 19.44 -26.79
CA LYS A 118 3.26 18.56 -27.88
C LYS A 118 1.80 18.89 -28.24
N THR A 119 1.59 20.11 -28.70
CA THR A 119 0.46 20.44 -29.59
C THR A 119 1.03 21.13 -30.82
N SER A 120 1.21 20.34 -31.88
CA SER A 120 1.25 20.77 -33.29
C SER A 120 0.86 19.57 -34.14
#